data_AF-A0A226MQM6-F1
#
_entry.id   AF-A0A226MQM6-F1
#
_cell.length_a   1.000
_cell.length_b   1.000
_cell.length_c   1.000
_cell.angle_alpha   90.00
_cell.angle_beta   90.00
_cell.angle_gamma   90.00
#
_symmetry.space_group_name_H-M   'P 1'
#
loop_
_entity.id
_entity.type
_entity.pdbx_description
1 polymer ?
#
loop_
_entity_poly.entity_id
_entity_poly.type
_entity_poly.pdbx_seq_one_letter_code
_entity_poly.pdbx_strand_id
1 'polypeptide(L)'
;MRQCRAAELAGLAAVLLVSVSRAQVQQEPSTETSEGTGINITCSHPNTQSNDYIHWYRQLPGRGPAFLVSAYKDSKEMPDPPGRLWVSADRRSSALWLARPRLGDAAVYYCAVNPREAKPGLRPGTNRGGRGQNGGTVPSGPAGGGASRSPNSVLARVHLPGK
;
A
#
# COMPACT_ATOMS: atom_id res chain seq x y z
N MET A 1 -15.28 14.37 63.03
CA MET A 1 -15.63 15.03 61.77
C MET A 1 -15.63 14.00 60.64
N ARG A 2 -16.78 13.90 59.94
CA ARG A 2 -16.98 13.42 58.55
C ARG A 2 -16.54 12.01 58.15
N GLN A 3 -17.56 11.16 57.97
CA GLN A 3 -17.56 10.06 56.99
C GLN A 3 -17.35 10.58 55.56
N CYS A 4 -16.64 9.80 54.74
CA CYS A 4 -16.98 9.59 53.34
C CYS A 4 -16.69 8.13 52.99
N ARG A 5 -17.75 7.35 52.73
CA ARG A 5 -17.68 6.12 51.94
C ARG A 5 -17.73 6.52 50.46
N ALA A 6 -16.96 5.85 49.61
CA ALA A 6 -17.41 5.35 48.31
C ALA A 6 -16.29 4.50 47.70
N ALA A 7 -16.55 3.21 47.58
CA ALA A 7 -15.87 2.37 46.62
C ALA A 7 -16.52 2.65 45.26
N GLU A 8 -15.73 3.07 44.28
CA GLU A 8 -16.15 3.16 42.88
C GLU A 8 -15.04 2.49 42.06
N LEU A 9 -15.32 1.28 41.60
CA LEU A 9 -14.54 0.53 40.63
C LEU A 9 -14.76 1.17 39.26
N ALA A 10 -13.85 2.04 38.82
CA ALA A 10 -13.91 2.61 37.48
C ALA A 10 -12.75 2.10 36.62
N GLY A 11 -13.06 1.03 35.87
CA GLY A 11 -12.53 0.72 34.54
C GLY A 11 -11.02 0.79 34.31
N LEU A 12 -10.38 -0.38 34.28
CA LEU A 12 -9.11 -0.58 33.57
C LEU A 12 -9.32 -0.23 32.08
N ALA A 13 -9.04 1.02 31.69
CA ALA A 13 -8.85 1.35 30.30
C ALA A 13 -7.51 0.74 29.87
N ALA A 14 -7.54 -0.51 29.42
CA ALA A 14 -6.44 -1.10 28.70
C ALA A 14 -6.25 -0.29 27.40
N VAL A 15 -5.37 0.71 27.43
CA VAL A 15 -4.87 1.34 26.22
C VAL A 15 -4.11 0.24 25.49
N LEU A 16 -4.75 -0.37 24.49
CA LEU A 16 -4.09 -1.26 23.56
C LEU A 16 -3.07 -0.42 22.80
N LEU A 17 -1.82 -0.42 23.27
CA LEU A 17 -0.69 -0.01 22.48
C LEU A 17 -0.66 -0.96 21.29
N VAL A 18 -1.25 -0.53 20.18
CA VAL A 18 -1.13 -1.22 18.90
C VAL A 18 0.36 -1.26 18.60
N SER A 19 0.95 -2.44 18.72
CA SER A 19 2.35 -2.64 18.38
C SER A 19 2.51 -2.33 16.89
N VAL A 20 3.23 -1.25 16.60
CA VAL A 20 3.63 -0.92 15.23
C VAL A 20 4.42 -2.12 14.73
N SER A 21 3.85 -2.79 13.74
CA SER A 21 4.45 -3.95 13.10
C SER A 21 5.82 -3.57 12.53
N ARG A 22 6.72 -4.55 12.34
CA ARG A 22 8.03 -4.42 11.66
C ARG A 22 7.92 -4.00 10.18
N ALA A 23 7.01 -3.11 9.82
CA ALA A 23 7.02 -2.52 8.50
C ALA A 23 8.32 -1.72 8.37
N GLN A 24 9.19 -2.10 7.43
CA GLN A 24 10.40 -1.32 7.11
C GLN A 24 10.06 0.02 6.45
N VAL A 25 8.78 0.21 6.13
CA VAL A 25 8.21 1.31 5.37
C VAL A 25 7.00 1.84 6.15
N GLN A 26 6.80 3.15 6.22
CA GLN A 26 5.69 3.82 6.90
C GLN A 26 5.03 4.85 5.96
N GLN A 27 3.71 4.90 5.95
CA GLN A 27 2.92 5.89 5.22
C GLN A 27 1.68 6.27 6.02
N GLU A 28 1.15 7.46 5.78
CA GLU A 28 -0.17 7.82 6.30
C GLU A 28 -1.24 6.89 5.70
N PRO A 29 -2.11 6.26 6.52
CA PRO A 29 -3.08 5.28 6.03
C PRO A 29 -4.11 5.85 5.05
N SER A 30 -4.41 7.14 5.19
CA SER A 30 -5.40 7.84 4.38
C SER A 30 -5.04 9.32 4.27
N THR A 31 -5.34 9.89 3.13
CA THR A 31 -5.24 11.31 2.88
C THR A 31 -6.34 11.72 1.91
N GLU A 32 -6.77 12.97 1.97
CA GLU A 32 -7.91 13.46 1.18
C GLU A 32 -7.55 14.79 0.55
N THR A 33 -8.02 15.01 -0.66
CA THR A 33 -7.91 16.30 -1.36
C THR A 33 -9.15 16.51 -2.23
N SER A 34 -9.35 17.73 -2.72
CA SER A 34 -10.38 17.99 -3.72
C SER A 34 -9.84 17.73 -5.13
N GLU A 35 -10.74 17.42 -6.07
CA GLU A 35 -10.37 17.31 -7.48
C GLU A 35 -9.65 18.58 -7.98
N GLY A 36 -8.55 18.39 -8.69
CA GLY A 36 -7.70 19.47 -9.19
C GLY A 36 -6.76 20.10 -8.15
N THR A 37 -6.93 19.80 -6.86
CA THR A 37 -6.03 20.27 -5.79
C THR A 37 -4.92 19.26 -5.56
N GLY A 38 -3.69 19.70 -5.79
CA GLY A 38 -2.52 18.83 -5.64
C GLY A 38 -2.32 18.28 -4.23
N ILE A 39 -1.74 17.09 -4.12
CA ILE A 39 -1.57 16.38 -2.86
C ILE A 39 -0.21 15.68 -2.79
N ASN A 40 0.37 15.62 -1.59
CA ASN A 40 1.59 14.87 -1.31
C ASN A 40 1.27 13.62 -0.50
N ILE A 41 1.74 12.48 -0.99
CA ILE A 41 1.66 11.20 -0.28
C ILE A 41 3.07 10.86 0.18
N THR A 42 3.29 10.89 1.49
CA THR A 42 4.61 10.67 2.07
C THR A 42 4.87 9.20 2.36
N CYS A 43 6.13 8.83 2.33
CA CYS A 43 6.61 7.49 2.67
C CYS A 43 7.97 7.57 3.36
N SER A 44 8.08 6.93 4.51
CA SER A 44 9.33 6.76 5.26
C SER A 44 9.83 5.33 5.06
N HIS A 45 11.14 5.18 4.84
CA HIS A 45 11.81 3.90 4.64
C HIS A 45 13.20 3.94 5.29
N PRO A 46 13.27 3.90 6.65
CA PRO A 46 14.51 4.12 7.41
C PRO A 46 15.59 3.06 7.15
N ASN A 47 15.19 1.87 6.70
CA ASN A 47 16.08 0.72 6.50
C ASN A 47 16.46 0.49 5.02
N THR A 48 16.31 1.50 4.15
CA THR A 48 16.75 1.39 2.76
C THR A 48 18.25 1.08 2.68
N GLN A 49 18.66 0.27 1.71
CA GLN A 49 20.06 -0.04 1.45
C GLN A 49 20.62 0.81 0.30
N SER A 50 21.95 0.78 0.15
CA SER A 50 22.69 1.60 -0.80
C SER A 50 22.28 1.37 -2.26
N ASN A 51 21.71 0.23 -2.64
CA ASN A 51 21.35 -0.06 -4.03
C ASN A 51 19.83 -0.07 -4.29
N ASP A 52 19.02 0.25 -3.28
CA ASP A 52 17.57 0.10 -3.37
C ASP A 52 16.93 1.21 -4.20
N TYR A 53 15.95 0.86 -5.03
CA TYR A 53 15.08 1.86 -5.63
C TYR A 53 13.83 2.03 -4.78
N ILE A 54 13.33 3.27 -4.72
CA ILE A 54 12.03 3.55 -4.14
C ILE A 54 11.01 3.45 -5.26
N HIS A 55 10.05 2.54 -5.11
CA HIS A 55 9.01 2.29 -6.09
C HIS A 55 7.67 2.79 -5.56
N TRP A 56 6.88 3.40 -6.43
CA TRP A 56 5.50 3.79 -6.16
C TRP A 56 4.54 3.06 -7.09
N TYR A 57 3.42 2.63 -6.51
CA TYR A 57 2.36 1.90 -7.18
C TYR A 57 1.02 2.58 -6.92
N ARG A 58 0.10 2.38 -7.87
CA ARG A 58 -1.31 2.76 -7.76
C ARG A 58 -2.18 1.53 -7.90
N GLN A 59 -3.16 1.39 -7.03
CA GLN A 59 -4.16 0.34 -7.09
C GLN A 59 -5.55 0.96 -7.13
N LEU A 60 -6.17 0.91 -8.30
CA LEU A 60 -7.56 1.31 -8.50
C LEU A 60 -8.51 0.26 -7.87
N PRO A 61 -9.74 0.66 -7.46
CA PRO A 61 -10.73 -0.28 -6.96
C PRO A 61 -10.94 -1.47 -7.90
N GLY A 62 -10.92 -2.68 -7.35
CA GLY A 62 -11.11 -3.92 -8.10
C GLY A 62 -9.94 -4.32 -9.03
N ARG A 63 -8.81 -3.59 -9.02
CA ARG A 63 -7.62 -3.91 -9.83
C ARG A 63 -6.44 -4.34 -8.96
N GLY A 64 -5.49 -5.03 -9.59
CA GLY A 64 -4.18 -5.26 -9.00
C GLY A 64 -3.33 -3.99 -8.99
N PRO A 65 -2.24 -3.96 -8.21
CA PRO A 65 -1.30 -2.83 -8.27
C PRO A 65 -0.66 -2.62 -9.63
N ALA A 66 -0.61 -1.37 -10.07
CA ALA A 66 0.09 -0.92 -11.26
C ALA A 66 1.30 -0.05 -10.86
N PHE A 67 2.44 -0.29 -11.49
CA PHE A 67 3.64 0.53 -11.30
C PHE A 67 3.40 1.95 -11.82
N LEU A 68 3.82 2.96 -11.06
CA LEU A 68 3.77 4.36 -11.46
C LEU A 68 5.17 4.89 -11.82
N VAL A 69 6.06 4.87 -10.84
CA VAL A 69 7.35 5.55 -10.94
C VAL A 69 8.33 4.95 -9.93
N SER A 70 9.62 4.99 -10.26
CA SER A 70 10.71 4.67 -9.34
C SER A 70 11.86 5.64 -9.49
N ALA A 71 12.51 5.95 -8.37
CA ALA A 71 13.70 6.77 -8.31
C ALA A 71 14.66 6.24 -7.24
N TYR A 72 15.95 6.47 -7.47
CA TYR A 72 17.01 6.14 -6.52
C TYR A 72 17.21 7.26 -5.49
N LYS A 73 17.22 8.51 -5.98
CA LYS A 73 17.31 9.77 -5.23
C LYS A 73 16.74 10.90 -6.09
N ASP A 74 16.72 12.13 -5.56
CA ASP A 74 16.29 13.34 -6.26
C ASP A 74 14.83 13.25 -6.71
N SER A 75 14.47 13.84 -7.86
CA SER A 75 13.10 13.89 -8.33
C SER A 75 12.92 13.27 -9.71
N LYS A 76 11.75 12.68 -9.93
CA LYS A 76 11.37 12.10 -11.22
C LYS A 76 9.92 12.44 -11.55
N GLU A 77 9.71 12.95 -12.76
CA GLU A 77 8.37 13.32 -13.24
C GLU A 77 7.56 12.08 -13.65
N MET A 78 6.25 12.19 -13.49
CA MET A 78 5.28 11.18 -13.88
C MET A 78 4.22 11.84 -14.78
N PRO A 79 3.97 11.29 -15.98
CA PRO A 79 3.02 11.90 -16.93
C PRO A 79 1.56 11.56 -16.62
N ASP A 80 1.29 10.37 -16.08
CA ASP A 80 -0.06 9.88 -15.80
C ASP A 80 -0.14 9.09 -14.48
N PRO A 81 -0.87 9.59 -13.46
CA PRO A 81 -1.42 10.95 -13.40
C PRO A 81 -0.27 11.98 -13.38
N PRO A 82 -0.50 13.24 -13.80
CA PRO A 82 0.55 14.25 -13.81
C PRO A 82 1.06 14.50 -12.39
N GLY A 83 2.37 14.34 -12.19
CA GLY A 83 2.95 14.43 -10.86
C GLY A 83 4.47 14.29 -10.84
N ARG A 84 5.01 14.15 -9.63
CA ARG A 84 6.44 14.01 -9.41
C ARG A 84 6.71 13.17 -8.17
N LEU A 85 7.67 12.26 -8.26
CA LEU A 85 8.26 11.60 -7.12
C LEU A 85 9.46 12.43 -6.63
N TRP A 86 9.54 12.66 -5.33
CA TRP A 86 10.73 13.17 -4.64
C TRP A 86 11.29 12.08 -3.71
N VAL A 87 12.61 11.91 -3.70
CA VAL A 87 13.33 11.04 -2.75
C VAL A 87 14.39 11.87 -2.05
N SER A 88 14.43 11.80 -0.72
CA SER A 88 15.39 12.54 0.09
C SER A 88 16.84 12.16 -0.23
N ALA A 89 17.77 13.07 0.03
CA ALA A 89 19.20 12.82 -0.23
C ALA A 89 19.75 11.65 0.61
N ASP A 90 19.28 11.50 1.86
CA ASP A 90 19.60 10.35 2.73
C ASP A 90 18.82 9.08 2.36
N ARG A 91 17.90 9.20 1.38
CA ARG A 91 17.03 8.15 0.86
C ARG A 91 16.16 7.48 1.92
N ARG A 92 15.93 8.09 3.08
CA ARG A 92 15.07 7.53 4.13
C ARG A 92 13.62 8.00 4.02
N SER A 93 13.32 8.94 3.14
CA SER A 93 11.96 9.37 2.85
C SER A 93 11.72 9.67 1.37
N SER A 94 10.45 9.59 0.99
CA SER A 94 9.97 9.98 -0.33
C SER A 94 8.58 10.60 -0.25
N ALA A 95 8.25 11.41 -1.26
CA ALA A 95 6.93 11.99 -1.41
C ALA A 95 6.47 11.85 -2.87
N LEU A 96 5.28 11.29 -3.06
CA LEU A 96 4.61 11.28 -4.35
C LEU A 96 3.65 12.47 -4.41
N TRP A 97 3.97 13.45 -5.25
CA TRP A 97 3.12 14.59 -5.51
C TRP A 97 2.22 14.32 -6.72
N LEU A 98 0.90 14.41 -6.52
CA LEU A 98 -0.08 14.42 -7.60
C LEU A 98 -0.45 15.88 -7.87
N ALA A 99 -0.24 16.37 -9.09
CA ALA A 99 -0.36 17.80 -9.38
C ALA A 99 -1.82 18.26 -9.46
N ARG A 100 -2.66 17.52 -10.17
CA ARG A 100 -4.09 17.81 -10.40
C ARG A 100 -4.88 16.50 -10.46
N PRO A 101 -5.05 15.80 -9.32
CA PRO A 101 -5.74 14.53 -9.29
C PRO A 101 -7.21 14.69 -9.69
N ARG A 102 -7.72 13.76 -10.50
CA ARG A 102 -9.12 13.65 -10.91
C ARG A 102 -9.83 12.60 -10.09
N LEU A 103 -11.17 12.56 -10.13
CA LEU A 103 -11.94 11.49 -9.48
C LEU A 103 -11.45 10.07 -9.85
N GLY A 104 -11.01 9.87 -11.10
CA GLY A 104 -10.44 8.60 -11.56
C GLY A 104 -9.07 8.24 -10.98
N ASP A 105 -8.38 9.19 -10.35
CA ASP A 105 -7.10 8.98 -9.67
C ASP A 105 -7.27 8.60 -8.20
N ALA A 106 -8.50 8.60 -7.68
CA ALA A 106 -8.81 8.10 -6.35
C ALA A 106 -8.49 6.59 -6.28
N ALA A 107 -7.48 6.26 -5.48
CA ALA A 107 -6.87 4.95 -5.49
C ALA A 107 -6.14 4.70 -4.17
N VAL A 108 -5.66 3.47 -4.01
CA VAL A 108 -4.63 3.18 -3.02
C VAL A 108 -3.27 3.41 -3.65
N TYR A 109 -2.49 4.31 -3.06
CA TYR A 109 -1.10 4.55 -3.43
C TYR A 109 -0.21 3.90 -2.38
N TYR A 110 0.82 3.18 -2.81
CA TYR A 110 1.78 2.60 -1.89
C TYR A 110 3.20 2.67 -2.41
N CYS A 111 4.13 2.90 -1.49
CA CYS A 111 5.55 2.82 -1.74
C CYS A 111 6.09 1.42 -1.37
N ALA A 112 7.15 1.03 -2.03
CA ALA A 112 7.89 -0.18 -1.72
C ALA A 112 9.39 0.04 -1.90
N VAL A 113 10.18 -0.59 -1.04
CA VAL A 113 11.64 -0.69 -1.15
C VAL A 113 11.98 -2.15 -1.36
N ASN A 114 12.72 -2.44 -2.45
CA ASN A 114 13.00 -3.81 -2.89
C ASN A 114 11.75 -4.70 -2.88
N PRO A 115 10.71 -4.40 -3.67
CA PRO A 115 9.62 -5.34 -3.85
C PRO A 115 10.23 -6.61 -4.44
N ARG A 116 10.44 -7.64 -3.61
CA ARG A 116 10.76 -8.98 -4.13
C ARG A 116 9.63 -9.29 -5.08
N GLU A 117 9.93 -9.41 -6.36
CA GLU A 117 8.98 -9.92 -7.32
C GLU A 117 8.51 -11.26 -6.76
N ALA A 118 7.25 -11.32 -6.33
CA ALA A 118 6.59 -12.60 -6.30
C ALA A 118 6.54 -13.00 -7.78
N LYS A 119 7.55 -13.76 -8.22
CA LYS A 119 7.54 -14.42 -9.53
C LYS A 119 6.13 -14.96 -9.73
N PRO A 120 5.36 -14.50 -10.74
CA PRO A 120 4.13 -15.18 -11.11
C PRO A 120 4.54 -16.62 -11.33
N GLY A 121 3.96 -17.53 -10.53
CA GLY A 121 4.48 -18.87 -10.38
C GLY A 121 4.84 -19.50 -11.73
N LEU A 122 6.14 -19.69 -11.96
CA LEU A 122 6.59 -20.80 -12.78
C LEU A 122 6.07 -22.03 -12.04
N ARG A 123 4.87 -22.49 -12.40
CA ARG A 123 4.46 -23.86 -12.15
C ARG A 123 5.43 -24.70 -12.99
N PRO A 124 6.35 -25.49 -12.40
CA PRO A 124 7.02 -26.52 -13.17
C PRO A 124 5.93 -27.52 -13.55
N GLY A 125 5.44 -27.42 -14.78
CA GLY A 125 4.54 -28.42 -15.34
C GLY A 125 5.33 -29.71 -15.53
N THR A 126 5.33 -30.59 -14.55
CA THR A 126 5.74 -31.99 -14.74
C THR A 126 4.58 -32.77 -15.31
N ASN A 127 4.43 -32.74 -16.63
CA ASN A 127 3.58 -33.70 -17.32
C ASN A 127 4.27 -35.08 -17.28
N ARG A 128 3.99 -35.87 -16.24
CA ARG A 128 4.23 -37.32 -16.24
C ARG A 128 2.89 -38.01 -16.44
N GLY A 129 2.79 -38.77 -17.53
CA GLY A 129 1.55 -39.22 -18.16
C GLY A 129 0.58 -40.01 -17.28
N GLY A 130 -0.70 -39.90 -17.62
CA GLY A 130 -1.81 -40.61 -17.02
C GLY A 130 -3.09 -40.50 -17.86
N ARG A 131 -3.31 -41.53 -18.68
CA ARG A 131 -4.49 -41.93 -19.46
C ARG A 131 -5.84 -41.82 -18.70
N GLY A 132 -6.90 -41.28 -19.32
CA GLY A 132 -8.28 -41.77 -19.13
C GLY A 132 -9.43 -40.77 -18.80
N GLN A 133 -10.20 -40.43 -19.84
CA GLN A 133 -11.69 -40.37 -19.97
C GLN A 133 -12.62 -39.51 -19.07
N ASN A 134 -13.44 -38.72 -19.79
CA ASN A 134 -14.87 -38.38 -19.68
C ASN A 134 -15.44 -37.59 -18.47
N GLY A 135 -15.94 -36.38 -18.80
CA GLY A 135 -17.34 -35.96 -18.61
C GLY A 135 -17.79 -35.50 -17.21
N GLY A 136 -18.02 -34.20 -17.04
CA GLY A 136 -18.77 -33.64 -15.91
C GLY A 136 -18.84 -32.10 -15.91
N THR A 137 -20.05 -31.56 -16.03
CA THR A 137 -20.39 -30.13 -15.93
C THR A 137 -20.37 -29.62 -14.47
N VAL A 138 -20.54 -28.30 -14.27
CA VAL A 138 -20.93 -27.48 -13.07
C VAL A 138 -19.81 -26.94 -12.14
N PRO A 139 -20.01 -25.81 -11.38
CA PRO A 139 -20.19 -24.39 -11.75
C PRO A 139 -19.15 -23.41 -11.13
N SER A 140 -19.26 -22.14 -11.56
CA SER A 140 -18.93 -20.83 -10.94
C SER A 140 -18.14 -20.75 -9.61
N GLY A 141 -17.11 -19.89 -9.58
CA GLY A 141 -16.58 -19.28 -8.35
C GLY A 141 -15.53 -18.19 -8.62
N PRO A 142 -15.61 -17.00 -7.99
CA PRO A 142 -14.67 -15.91 -8.24
C PRO A 142 -13.40 -16.13 -7.43
N ALA A 143 -12.25 -16.28 -8.08
CA ALA A 143 -10.97 -16.32 -7.40
C ALA A 143 -10.50 -14.89 -7.12
N GLY A 144 -11.04 -14.30 -6.04
CA GLY A 144 -10.46 -13.14 -5.38
C GLY A 144 -9.06 -13.50 -4.88
N GLY A 145 -8.03 -13.11 -5.63
CA GLY A 145 -6.64 -13.20 -5.20
C GLY A 145 -6.34 -12.07 -4.22
N GLY A 146 -6.39 -12.35 -2.91
CA GLY A 146 -5.85 -11.48 -1.90
C GLY A 146 -4.34 -11.30 -2.12
N ALA A 147 -3.93 -10.08 -2.49
CA ALA A 147 -2.52 -9.74 -2.61
C ALA A 147 -1.86 -9.92 -1.24
N SER A 148 -0.94 -10.89 -1.14
CA SER A 148 -0.05 -11.04 0.01
C SER A 148 0.72 -9.74 0.18
N ARG A 149 0.40 -8.98 1.24
CA ARG A 149 1.08 -7.72 1.57
C ARG A 149 2.54 -8.04 1.87
N SER A 150 3.44 -7.54 1.02
CA SER A 150 4.87 -7.56 1.31
C SER A 150 5.12 -6.77 2.60
N PRO A 151 5.97 -7.25 3.53
CA PRO A 151 6.28 -6.54 4.78
C PRO A 151 6.94 -5.17 4.56
N ASN A 152 7.32 -4.85 3.31
CA ASN A 152 7.91 -3.59 2.89
C ASN A 152 6.93 -2.69 2.13
N SER A 153 5.61 -2.85 2.35
CA SER A 153 4.58 -2.04 1.69
C SER A 153 3.51 -1.58 2.68
N VAL A 154 3.13 -0.30 2.61
CA VAL A 154 2.03 0.29 3.41
C VAL A 154 1.04 0.96 2.46
N LEU A 155 -0.25 0.96 2.76
CA LEU A 155 -1.28 1.45 1.83
C LEU A 155 -1.76 2.83 2.29
N ALA A 156 -1.77 3.82 1.39
CA ALA A 156 -2.43 5.11 1.58
C ALA A 156 -3.67 5.19 0.69
N ARG A 157 -4.86 5.37 1.28
CA ARG A 157 -6.09 5.65 0.51
C ARG A 157 -6.18 7.14 0.22
N VAL A 158 -6.30 7.51 -1.05
CA VAL A 158 -6.65 8.87 -1.46
C VAL A 158 -8.14 8.93 -1.74
N HIS A 159 -8.88 9.69 -0.93
CA HIS A 159 -10.30 9.97 -1.19
C HIS A 159 -10.46 11.39 -1.76
N LEU A 160 -11.34 11.52 -2.75
CA LEU A 160 -11.69 12.80 -3.37
C LEU A 160 -13.21 12.98 -3.20
N PRO A 161 -13.68 13.87 -2.31
CA PRO A 161 -15.11 14.14 -2.18
C PRO A 161 -15.60 14.83 -3.46
N GLY A 162 -16.67 14.28 -4.04
CA GLY A 162 -17.39 14.93 -5.15
C GLY A 162 -18.07 16.21 -4.66
N LYS A 163 -18.20 17.20 -5.56
CA LYS A 163 -19.01 18.39 -5.30
C LYS A 163 -20.50 18.05 -5.25
#